data_AF-A0A6G0YH60-F1
#
_entry.id   AF-A0A6G0YH60-F1
#
_cell.length_a   1.000
_cell.length_b   1.000
_cell.length_c   1.000
_cell.angle_alpha   90.00
_cell.angle_beta   90.00
_cell.angle_gamma   90.00
#
_symmetry.space_group_name_H-M   'P 1'
#
loop_
_entity.id
_entity.type
_entity.pdbx_description
1 polymer ?
#
loop_
_entity_poly.entity_id
_entity_poly.type
_entity_poly.pdbx_seq_one_letter_code
_entity_poly.pdbx_strand_id
1 'polypeptide(L)' 'EAAIHYKRFHNRLATHSNPLVKTLSSIVIPGNPPRRLKRNWCRDMLT' A
#
# COMPACT_ATOMS: atom_id res chain seq x y z
N GLU A 1 12.17 -7.02 8.26
CA GLU A 1 12.54 -6.89 6.82
C GLU A 1 11.36 -6.52 5.92
N ALA A 2 10.31 -7.36 5.80
CA ALA A 2 9.19 -7.12 4.87
C ALA A 2 8.52 -5.73 4.96
N ALA A 3 8.27 -5.22 6.17
CA ALA A 3 7.66 -3.89 6.37
C ALA A 3 8.54 -2.74 5.86
N ILE A 4 9.86 -2.84 6.06
CA ILE A 4 10.84 -1.83 5.59
C ILE A 4 10.92 -1.85 4.07
N HIS A 5 10.97 -3.03 3.46
CA HIS A 5 10.94 -3.18 2.01
C HIS A 5 9.64 -2.60 1.41
N TYR A 6 8.51 -2.92 2.03
CA TYR A 6 7.21 -2.41 1.59
C TYR A 6 7.13 -0.88 1.71
N LYS A 7 7.59 -0.27 2.80
CA LYS A 7 7.65 1.21 2.95
C LYS A 7 8.49 1.85 1.84
N ARG A 8 9.68 1.33 1.57
CA ARG A 8 10.56 1.84 0.49
C ARG A 8 9.92 1.71 -0.89
N PHE A 9 9.26 0.58 -1.15
CA PHE A 9 8.53 0.36 -2.39
C PHE A 9 7.33 1.31 -2.52
N HIS A 10 6.52 1.42 -1.48
CA HIS A 10 5.32 2.26 -1.44
C HIS A 10 5.63 3.73 -1.69
N ASN A 11 6.70 4.26 -1.09
CA ASN A 11 7.12 5.65 -1.28
C ASN A 11 7.46 5.99 -2.75
N ARG A 12 7.85 5.00 -3.56
CA ARG A 12 8.15 5.18 -4.99
C ARG A 12 6.89 5.19 -5.86
N LEU A 13 5.76 4.73 -5.35
CA LEU A 13 4.52 4.65 -6.14
C LEU A 13 3.84 6.01 -6.31
N ALA A 14 4.00 6.92 -5.34
CA ALA A 14 3.41 8.26 -5.37
C ALA A 14 3.92 9.12 -6.54
N THR A 15 5.16 8.88 -7.00
CA THR A 15 5.81 9.60 -8.11
C THR A 15 5.89 8.76 -9.40
N HIS A 16 5.17 7.64 -9.45
CA HIS A 16 5.21 6.74 -10.59
C HIS A 16 4.55 7.36 -11.83
N SER A 17 5.16 7.17 -13.01
CA SER A 17 4.67 7.75 -14.27
C SER A 17 3.29 7.24 -14.69
N ASN A 18 2.94 6.02 -14.29
CA ASN A 18 1.60 5.46 -14.52
C ASN A 18 0.60 6.05 -13.50
N PRO A 19 -0.42 6.82 -13.93
CA PRO A 19 -1.39 7.45 -13.05
C PRO A 19 -2.24 6.43 -12.27
N LEU A 20 -2.53 5.25 -12.85
CA LEU A 20 -3.29 4.20 -12.16
C LEU A 20 -2.54 3.68 -10.94
N VAL A 21 -1.23 3.48 -11.08
CA VAL A 21 -0.37 3.02 -9.97
C VAL A 21 -0.35 4.06 -8.84
N LYS A 22 -0.25 5.35 -9.19
CA LYS A 22 -0.29 6.46 -8.24
C LYS A 22 -1.65 6.55 -7.51
N THR A 23 -2.76 6.34 -8.22
CA THR A 23 -4.09 6.32 -7.59
C THR A 23 -4.25 5.12 -6.65
N LEU A 24 -3.76 3.94 -7.06
CA LEU A 24 -3.82 2.70 -6.27
C LEU A 24 -2.84 2.68 -5.08
N SER A 25 -1.82 3.55 -5.08
CA SER A 25 -0.95 3.74 -3.92
C SER A 25 -1.59 4.55 -2.81
N SER A 26 -2.79 5.10 -3.00
CA SER A 26 -3.54 5.74 -1.92
C SER A 26 -3.72 4.76 -0.75
N ILE A 27 -3.56 5.28 0.47
CA ILE A 27 -3.88 4.56 1.72
C ILE A 27 -5.40 4.31 1.80
N VAL A 28 -6.19 5.22 1.23
CA VAL A 28 -7.64 5.14 1.22
C VAL A 28 -8.07 4.25 0.06
N ILE A 29 -8.43 3.00 0.37
CA ILE A 29 -9.14 2.10 -0.55
C ILE A 29 -10.64 2.30 -0.28
N PRO A 30 -11.40 2.92 -1.20
CA PRO A 30 -12.84 3.06 -1.04
C PRO A 30 -13.47 1.66 -0.89
N GLY A 31 -14.21 1.45 0.19
CA GLY A 31 -14.89 0.18 0.47
C GLY A 31 -13.99 -0.97 0.96
N ASN A 32 -12.74 -0.69 1.39
CA ASN A 32 -11.72 -1.62 1.91
C ASN A 32 -12.24 -3.05 2.13
N PRO A 33 -12.19 -3.91 1.09
CA PRO A 33 -12.84 -5.21 1.15
C PRO A 33 -12.22 -6.05 2.26
N PRO A 34 -13.02 -6.87 2.95
CA PRO A 34 -12.55 -7.65 4.09
C PRO A 34 -11.38 -8.55 3.66
N ARG A 35 -10.24 -8.40 4.33
CA ARG A 35 -9.09 -9.24 4.07
C ARG A 35 -9.41 -10.66 4.54
N ARG A 36 -9.32 -11.64 3.64
CA ARG A 36 -9.58 -13.06 3.95
C ARG A 36 -8.63 -13.64 5.01
N LEU A 37 -7.41 -13.12 5.10
CA LEU A 37 -6.39 -13.61 6.02
C LEU A 37 -6.23 -12.65 7.22
N LYS A 38 -6.36 -13.19 8.43
CA LYS A 38 -6.06 -12.52 9.70
C LYS A 38 -4.54 -12.42 9.90
N ARG A 39 -3.89 -11.54 9.15
CA ARG A 39 -2.47 -11.23 9.31
C ARG A 39 -2.26 -9.72 9.33
N ASN A 40 -1.24 -9.26 10.04
CA ASN A 40 -0.79 -7.88 9.98
C ASN A 40 -0.15 -7.64 8.61
N TRP A 41 -0.79 -6.83 7.76
CA TRP A 41 -0.25 -6.51 6.44
C TRP A 41 0.70 -5.32 6.56
N CYS A 42 1.79 -5.32 5.78
CA CYS A 42 2.72 -4.19 5.77
C CYS A 42 2.04 -2.87 5.35
N ARG A 43 0.92 -2.95 4.61
CA ARG A 43 0.07 -1.80 4.29
C ARG A 43 -0.53 -1.14 5.53
N ASP A 44 -0.94 -1.94 6.51
CA ASP A 44 -1.56 -1.42 7.75
C ASP A 44 -0.51 -0.76 8.67
N MET A 45 0.79 -0.96 8.37
CA MET A 45 1.93 -0.33 9.07
C MET A 45 2.44 0.94 8.36
N LEU A 46 1.75 1.39 7.30
CA LEU A 46 1.95 2.70 6.69
C LEU A 46 1.31 3.75 7.62
N THR A 47 2.02 4.08 8.68
CA THR A 47 1.80 5.26 9.53
C THR A 47 2.09 6.53 8.75
#